data_AF-A0AA49GT03-F1
#
_entry.id   AF-A0AA49GT03-F1
#
_cell.length_a   1.000
_cell.length_b   1.000
_cell.length_c   1.000
_cell.angle_alpha   90.00
_cell.angle_beta   90.00
_cell.angle_gamma   90.00
#
_symmetry.space_group_name_H-M   'P 1'
#
loop_
_entity.id
_entity.type
_entity.pdbx_description
1 polymer ?
#
loop_
_entity_poly.entity_id
_entity_poly.type
_entity_poly.pdbx_seq_one_letter_code
_entity_poly.pdbx_strand_id
1 'polypeptide(L)'
;MKKQLSIAFMLVLAAMVAVAQGQKPVMSFEVTDHDFGQVKEEGGPISHEFEFTNTGNAPVIISNVRASCGCTTPSWTKDPVAPGEKGKVVAQYNPNNRPGAFRKSITITSNADPSNQVLYIKGSVQPKPKTPQDDFPTAMGKVRVKYRSLNMGKVLTKEPTSRTFDVFNDSDEPVTFSTNVVTPGHISVDIEPQTLQPKQKGAITVTYDATDAVERKRLGFSTDRIRLFTDEEGEDNLKEFTVMATVEEYFEPLTEQQLKTAPKLSFTSKSHNFGTISQDDKVTTEFEFTNTGKSELNIRATKANCGCTVSTPNKEILAPGESSKISVTFNPRGRRGKQQKTVTVFSNDPSDPTQQVTITADVNSSAGQR
;
A
#
# COMPACT_ATOMS: atom_id res chain seq x y z
N MET A 1 35.57 -84.17 -14.56
CA MET A 1 35.22 -83.04 -15.44
C MET A 1 33.94 -82.31 -15.04
N LYS A 2 32.83 -82.97 -14.67
CA LYS A 2 31.56 -82.29 -14.30
C LYS A 2 31.66 -81.33 -13.09
N LYS A 3 32.39 -81.65 -12.03
CA LYS A 3 32.59 -80.76 -10.86
C LYS A 3 33.45 -79.51 -11.14
N GLN A 4 34.41 -79.60 -12.07
CA GLN A 4 35.29 -78.47 -12.42
C GLN A 4 34.58 -77.46 -13.35
N LEU A 5 33.69 -77.96 -14.21
CA LEU A 5 32.86 -77.11 -15.08
C LEU A 5 31.80 -76.32 -14.27
N SER A 6 31.26 -76.90 -13.18
CA SER A 6 30.33 -76.21 -12.29
C SER A 6 30.98 -75.11 -11.46
N ILE A 7 32.24 -75.28 -11.02
CA ILE A 7 32.98 -74.25 -10.25
C ILE A 7 33.39 -73.09 -11.17
N ALA A 8 33.81 -73.36 -12.40
CA ALA A 8 34.11 -72.33 -13.39
C ALA A 8 32.86 -71.52 -13.77
N PHE A 9 31.70 -72.17 -13.92
CA PHE A 9 30.44 -71.48 -14.22
C PHE A 9 29.94 -70.62 -13.04
N MET A 10 30.14 -71.07 -11.79
CA MET A 10 29.80 -70.29 -10.59
C MET A 10 30.73 -69.09 -10.37
N LEU A 11 32.02 -69.20 -10.72
CA LEU A 11 32.99 -68.09 -10.68
C LEU A 11 32.74 -67.05 -11.77
N VAL A 12 32.30 -67.47 -12.97
CA VAL A 12 31.90 -66.54 -14.05
C VAL A 12 30.60 -65.82 -13.69
N LEU A 13 29.64 -66.50 -13.05
CA LEU A 13 28.41 -65.86 -12.57
C LEU A 13 28.69 -64.87 -11.43
N ALA A 14 29.56 -65.21 -10.47
CA ALA A 14 29.98 -64.29 -9.40
C ALA A 14 30.77 -63.07 -9.94
N ALA A 15 31.57 -63.25 -11.01
CA ALA A 15 32.24 -62.15 -11.70
C ALA A 15 31.26 -61.22 -12.44
N MET A 16 30.14 -61.74 -12.97
CA MET A 16 29.08 -60.91 -13.55
C MET A 16 28.25 -60.14 -12.51
N VAL A 17 28.14 -60.62 -11.27
CA VAL A 17 27.51 -59.85 -10.17
C VAL A 17 28.41 -58.71 -9.68
N ALA A 18 29.73 -58.84 -9.80
CA ALA A 18 30.68 -57.81 -9.35
C ALA A 18 30.73 -56.56 -10.26
N VAL A 19 30.33 -56.66 -11.54
CA VAL A 19 30.22 -55.52 -12.48
C VAL A 19 28.86 -54.84 -12.49
N ALA A 20 27.92 -55.27 -11.64
CA ALA A 20 26.64 -54.60 -11.42
C ALA A 20 26.68 -53.62 -10.23
N GLN A 21 27.81 -52.95 -9.99
CA GLN A 21 27.77 -51.74 -9.16
C GLN A 21 26.92 -50.71 -9.90
N GLY A 22 25.69 -50.49 -9.42
CA GLY A 22 24.72 -49.60 -10.04
C GLY A 22 25.36 -48.27 -10.44
N GLN A 23 25.15 -47.89 -11.70
CA GLN A 23 25.54 -46.58 -12.20
C GLN A 23 24.97 -45.50 -11.28
N LYS A 24 25.86 -44.80 -10.57
CA LYS A 24 25.52 -43.80 -9.58
C LYS A 24 26.19 -42.47 -9.96
N PRO A 25 25.52 -41.61 -10.73
CA PRO A 25 26.01 -40.25 -10.96
C PRO A 25 26.00 -39.47 -9.64
N VAL A 26 27.08 -38.75 -9.36
CA VAL A 26 27.22 -37.95 -8.14
C VAL A 26 27.77 -36.58 -8.52
N MET A 27 27.02 -35.53 -8.21
CA MET A 27 27.42 -34.15 -8.46
C MET A 27 27.96 -33.55 -7.15
N SER A 28 29.21 -33.12 -7.15
CA SER A 28 29.89 -32.55 -5.99
C SER A 28 30.33 -31.11 -6.26
N PHE A 29 29.83 -30.15 -5.48
CA PHE A 29 30.26 -28.76 -5.51
C PHE A 29 31.36 -28.49 -4.49
N GLU A 30 32.32 -27.64 -4.83
CA GLU A 30 33.32 -27.16 -3.87
C GLU A 30 32.72 -26.13 -2.90
N VAL A 31 31.81 -25.30 -3.41
CA VAL A 31 31.08 -24.27 -2.66
C VAL A 31 29.61 -24.27 -3.06
N THR A 32 28.73 -24.10 -2.07
CA THR A 32 27.27 -24.05 -2.28
C THR A 32 26.66 -22.73 -1.82
N ASP A 33 27.46 -21.81 -1.30
CA ASP A 33 27.05 -20.47 -0.86
C ASP A 33 28.07 -19.45 -1.37
N HIS A 34 27.59 -18.39 -2.02
CA HIS A 34 28.41 -17.28 -2.48
C HIS A 34 27.87 -15.95 -1.94
N ASP A 35 28.75 -15.15 -1.34
CA ASP A 35 28.45 -13.79 -0.90
C ASP A 35 29.03 -12.78 -1.88
N PHE A 36 28.17 -12.00 -2.52
CA PHE A 36 28.59 -10.86 -3.34
C PHE A 36 29.00 -9.64 -2.50
N GLY A 37 28.80 -9.69 -1.18
CA GLY A 37 29.05 -8.57 -0.29
C GLY A 37 28.14 -7.39 -0.61
N GLN A 38 28.75 -6.22 -0.80
CA GLN A 38 28.04 -4.99 -1.13
C GLN A 38 27.98 -4.79 -2.64
N VAL A 39 26.79 -4.60 -3.19
CA VAL A 39 26.56 -4.44 -4.63
C VAL A 39 25.79 -3.16 -4.90
N LYS A 40 26.14 -2.42 -5.94
CA LYS A 40 25.43 -1.19 -6.29
C LYS A 40 24.13 -1.52 -7.01
N GLU A 41 23.03 -0.86 -6.63
CA GLU A 41 21.73 -0.99 -7.31
C GLU A 41 21.83 -0.72 -8.83
N GLU A 42 22.64 0.28 -9.19
CA GLU A 42 22.90 0.70 -10.58
C GLU A 42 24.13 0.00 -11.21
N GLY A 43 24.72 -0.99 -10.54
CA GLY A 43 25.93 -1.69 -11.01
C GLY A 43 25.69 -2.72 -12.13
N GLY A 44 24.44 -2.92 -12.55
CA GLY A 44 24.05 -3.97 -13.49
C GLY A 44 23.98 -5.36 -12.85
N PRO A 45 23.64 -6.41 -13.63
CA PRO A 45 23.55 -7.78 -13.12
C PRO A 45 24.91 -8.32 -12.68
N ILE A 46 24.96 -8.97 -11.53
CA ILE A 46 26.13 -9.66 -10.99
C ILE A 46 25.97 -11.16 -11.17
N SER A 47 27.06 -11.91 -11.34
CA SER A 47 26.99 -13.37 -11.58
C SER A 47 28.05 -14.12 -10.80
N HIS A 48 27.71 -15.32 -10.35
CA HIS A 48 28.66 -16.27 -9.79
C HIS A 48 28.50 -17.63 -10.47
N GLU A 49 29.62 -18.29 -10.73
CA GLU A 49 29.68 -19.61 -11.36
C GLU A 49 30.02 -20.65 -10.29
N PHE A 50 29.07 -21.54 -10.01
CA PHE A 50 29.28 -22.70 -9.16
C PHE A 50 29.75 -23.86 -10.02
N GLU A 51 31.01 -24.25 -9.86
CA GLU A 51 31.58 -25.42 -10.51
C GLU A 51 31.28 -26.68 -9.69
N PHE A 52 30.90 -27.75 -10.37
CA PHE A 52 30.78 -29.09 -9.79
C PHE A 52 31.62 -30.09 -10.58
N THR A 53 32.05 -31.14 -9.89
CA THR A 53 32.68 -32.31 -10.50
C THR A 53 31.73 -33.50 -10.41
N ASN A 54 31.65 -34.30 -11.47
CA ASN A 54 30.97 -35.59 -11.41
C ASN A 54 31.88 -36.63 -10.74
N THR A 55 31.68 -36.90 -9.45
CA THR A 55 32.46 -37.89 -8.69
C THR A 55 31.88 -39.30 -8.73
N GLY A 56 30.79 -39.48 -9.48
CA GLY A 56 30.15 -40.76 -9.72
C GLY A 56 30.82 -41.58 -10.83
N ASN A 57 30.21 -42.71 -11.17
CA ASN A 57 30.67 -43.62 -12.23
C ASN A 57 29.75 -43.63 -13.46
N ALA A 58 28.82 -42.68 -13.55
CA ALA A 58 27.91 -42.48 -14.69
C ALA A 58 27.70 -40.98 -14.99
N PRO A 59 27.28 -40.59 -16.20
CA PRO A 59 27.09 -39.19 -16.56
C PRO A 59 26.01 -38.46 -15.74
N VAL A 60 26.31 -37.23 -15.32
CA VAL A 60 25.37 -36.33 -14.66
C VAL A 60 24.61 -35.51 -15.72
N ILE A 61 23.28 -35.48 -15.62
CA ILE A 61 22.39 -34.74 -16.51
C ILE A 61 21.52 -33.82 -15.67
N ILE A 62 21.59 -32.51 -15.95
CA ILE A 62 20.78 -31.49 -15.28
C ILE A 62 19.48 -31.28 -16.05
N SER A 63 18.37 -31.70 -15.44
CA SER A 63 17.04 -31.55 -16.03
C SER A 63 16.47 -30.13 -15.87
N ASN A 64 16.76 -29.47 -14.74
CA ASN A 64 16.21 -28.16 -14.43
C ASN A 64 17.09 -27.40 -13.43
N VAL A 65 17.10 -26.08 -13.55
CA VAL A 65 17.67 -25.18 -12.54
C VAL A 65 16.69 -24.02 -12.33
N ARG A 66 16.21 -23.86 -11.09
CA ARG A 66 15.18 -22.89 -10.73
C ARG A 66 15.64 -21.95 -9.63
N ALA A 67 15.52 -20.65 -9.87
CA ALA A 67 15.73 -19.62 -8.86
C ALA A 67 14.49 -19.38 -7.99
N SER A 68 14.69 -18.84 -6.78
CA SER A 68 13.59 -18.52 -5.84
C SER A 68 12.75 -17.29 -6.22
N CYS A 69 13.25 -16.38 -7.07
CA CYS A 69 12.54 -15.19 -7.56
C CYS A 69 12.88 -14.94 -9.03
N GLY A 70 12.06 -14.15 -9.73
CA GLY A 70 12.38 -13.65 -11.09
C GLY A 70 13.53 -12.62 -11.13
N CYS A 71 14.18 -12.35 -10.00
CA CYS A 71 15.33 -11.46 -9.88
C CYS A 71 16.68 -12.16 -10.04
N THR A 72 16.67 -13.49 -10.14
CA THR A 72 17.85 -14.32 -10.36
C THR A 72 17.62 -15.21 -11.59
N THR A 73 18.56 -15.17 -12.53
CA THR A 73 18.51 -15.94 -13.77
C THR A 73 19.60 -17.02 -13.73
N PRO A 74 19.23 -18.31 -13.72
CA PRO A 74 20.20 -19.40 -13.79
C PRO A 74 20.61 -19.71 -15.24
N SER A 75 21.88 -20.10 -15.42
CA SER A 75 22.40 -20.75 -16.63
C SER A 75 23.26 -21.95 -16.22
N TRP A 76 23.37 -23.01 -17.02
CA TRP A 76 24.08 -24.23 -16.63
C TRP A 76 24.55 -25.07 -17.81
N THR A 77 25.49 -25.99 -17.56
CA THR A 77 25.93 -27.00 -18.53
C THR A 77 24.76 -27.88 -18.96
N LYS A 78 24.43 -27.87 -20.25
CA LYS A 78 23.30 -28.64 -20.81
C LYS A 78 23.68 -30.05 -21.23
N ASP A 79 24.93 -30.25 -21.62
CA ASP A 79 25.44 -31.55 -22.03
C ASP A 79 25.65 -32.48 -20.82
N PRO A 80 25.51 -33.80 -20.99
CA PRO A 80 25.85 -34.77 -19.94
C PRO A 80 27.32 -34.63 -19.50
N VAL A 81 27.56 -34.52 -18.19
CA VAL A 81 28.91 -34.41 -17.61
C VAL A 81 29.42 -35.80 -17.27
N ALA A 82 30.45 -36.26 -17.97
CA ALA A 82 31.03 -37.59 -17.78
C ALA A 82 31.71 -37.76 -16.40
N PRO A 83 31.96 -39.00 -15.93
CA PRO A 83 32.71 -39.25 -14.70
C PRO A 83 34.07 -38.56 -14.68
N GLY A 84 34.38 -37.85 -13.60
CA GLY A 84 35.61 -37.07 -13.44
C GLY A 84 35.60 -35.68 -14.08
N GLU A 85 34.63 -35.40 -14.96
CA GLU A 85 34.52 -34.10 -15.65
C GLU A 85 33.81 -33.05 -14.81
N LYS A 86 34.04 -31.79 -15.19
CA LYS A 86 33.48 -30.60 -14.53
C LYS A 86 32.31 -30.03 -15.31
N GLY A 87 31.30 -29.55 -14.58
CA GLY A 87 30.18 -28.78 -15.10
C GLY A 87 29.92 -27.55 -14.25
N LYS A 88 28.99 -26.70 -14.69
CA LYS A 88 28.74 -25.42 -14.03
C LYS A 88 27.28 -25.04 -13.94
N VAL A 89 26.97 -24.28 -12.90
CA VAL A 89 25.71 -23.57 -12.70
C VAL A 89 26.01 -22.11 -12.38
N VAL A 90 25.60 -21.20 -13.25
CA VAL A 90 25.75 -19.75 -13.11
C VAL A 90 24.48 -19.16 -12.53
N ALA A 91 24.61 -18.39 -11.46
CA ALA A 91 23.53 -17.60 -10.88
C ALA A 91 23.77 -16.12 -11.15
N GLN A 92 22.93 -15.50 -12.00
CA GLN A 92 22.96 -14.06 -12.26
C GLN A 92 21.87 -13.35 -11.45
N TYR A 93 22.20 -12.34 -10.65
CA TYR A 93 21.26 -11.54 -9.87
C TYR A 93 21.14 -10.12 -10.43
N ASN A 94 19.92 -9.61 -10.55
CA ASN A 94 19.65 -8.23 -10.95
C ASN A 94 19.33 -7.34 -9.73
N PRO A 95 20.24 -6.44 -9.30
CA PRO A 95 20.06 -5.61 -8.12
C PRO A 95 19.13 -4.40 -8.34
N ASN A 96 18.75 -4.07 -9.57
CA ASN A 96 17.99 -2.86 -9.90
C ASN A 96 16.62 -2.81 -9.18
N ASN A 97 16.27 -1.68 -8.56
CA ASN A 97 15.06 -1.47 -7.76
C ASN A 97 14.90 -2.45 -6.57
N ARG A 98 16.01 -2.96 -6.03
CA ARG A 98 16.03 -3.95 -4.93
C ARG A 98 17.05 -3.62 -3.84
N PRO A 99 17.02 -2.42 -3.23
CA PRO A 99 17.94 -2.07 -2.15
C PRO A 99 17.76 -2.99 -0.93
N GLY A 100 18.83 -3.20 -0.18
CA GLY A 100 18.84 -4.01 1.04
C GLY A 100 19.40 -5.43 0.88
N ALA A 101 19.33 -6.20 1.95
CA ALA A 101 19.90 -7.56 2.00
C ALA A 101 19.11 -8.54 1.13
N PHE A 102 19.83 -9.47 0.48
CA PHE A 102 19.23 -10.57 -0.25
C PHE A 102 19.92 -11.89 0.06
N ARG A 103 19.14 -12.97 0.01
CA ARG A 103 19.60 -14.36 -0.06
C ARG A 103 18.68 -15.12 -0.99
N LYS A 104 19.21 -15.72 -2.06
CA LYS A 104 18.45 -16.41 -3.10
C LYS A 104 18.95 -17.84 -3.22
N SER A 105 18.02 -18.77 -3.42
CA SER A 105 18.34 -20.16 -3.69
C SER A 105 18.22 -20.47 -5.17
N ILE A 106 19.11 -21.35 -5.63
CA ILE A 106 19.13 -21.92 -6.97
C ILE A 106 19.03 -23.44 -6.78
N THR A 107 17.84 -23.98 -7.08
CA THR A 107 17.56 -25.42 -6.94
C THR A 107 17.85 -26.12 -8.25
N ILE A 108 18.73 -27.11 -8.20
CA ILE A 108 19.16 -27.94 -9.33
C ILE A 108 18.46 -29.29 -9.20
N THR A 109 17.82 -29.75 -10.27
CA THR A 109 17.25 -31.09 -10.38
C THR A 109 18.01 -31.89 -11.42
N SER A 110 18.56 -33.03 -11.04
CA SER A 110 19.40 -33.88 -11.89
C SER A 110 19.12 -35.37 -11.65
N ASN A 111 19.75 -36.24 -12.46
CA ASN A 111 19.77 -37.68 -12.23
C ASN A 111 20.77 -38.14 -11.16
N ALA A 112 21.56 -37.22 -10.58
CA ALA A 112 22.55 -37.53 -9.54
C ALA A 112 21.89 -37.92 -8.20
N ASP A 113 22.66 -38.51 -7.28
CA ASP A 113 22.25 -38.69 -5.88
C ASP A 113 23.01 -37.71 -4.98
N PRO A 114 22.34 -36.75 -4.29
CA PRO A 114 20.89 -36.53 -4.29
C PRO A 114 20.36 -35.88 -5.59
N SER A 115 19.11 -36.16 -5.93
CA SER A 115 18.46 -35.67 -7.16
C SER A 115 18.20 -34.17 -7.16
N ASN A 116 18.10 -33.56 -5.97
CA ASN A 116 17.98 -32.13 -5.81
C ASN A 116 19.15 -31.60 -4.99
N GLN A 117 19.79 -30.54 -5.49
CA GLN A 117 20.81 -29.77 -4.78
C GLN A 117 20.43 -28.29 -4.77
N VAL A 118 20.81 -27.57 -3.71
CA VAL A 118 20.46 -26.15 -3.55
C VAL A 118 21.74 -25.35 -3.34
N LEU A 119 21.94 -24.37 -4.21
CA LEU A 119 22.99 -23.37 -4.10
C LEU A 119 22.39 -22.05 -3.59
N TYR A 120 23.20 -21.22 -2.95
CA TYR A 120 22.79 -19.94 -2.41
C TYR A 120 23.69 -18.81 -2.90
N ILE A 121 23.07 -17.71 -3.27
CA ILE A 121 23.76 -16.42 -3.42
C ILE A 121 23.21 -15.43 -2.40
N LYS A 122 24.06 -14.60 -1.82
CA LYS A 122 23.67 -13.56 -0.88
C LYS A 122 24.47 -12.28 -1.07
N GLY A 123 24.02 -11.21 -0.42
CA GLY A 123 24.68 -9.92 -0.40
C GLY A 123 23.74 -8.82 0.07
N SER A 124 24.17 -7.58 -0.10
CA SER A 124 23.40 -6.37 0.23
C SER A 124 23.50 -5.37 -0.91
N VAL A 125 22.35 -4.93 -1.41
CA VAL A 125 22.26 -3.91 -2.45
C VAL A 125 22.30 -2.53 -1.81
N GLN A 126 23.30 -1.74 -2.15
CA GLN A 126 23.39 -0.32 -1.79
C GLN A 126 22.41 0.47 -2.67
N PRO A 127 21.49 1.24 -2.06
CA PRO A 127 20.55 2.06 -2.82
C PRO A 127 21.31 3.08 -3.65
N LYS A 128 20.80 3.37 -4.85
CA LYS A 128 21.27 4.53 -5.61
C LYS A 128 21.02 5.82 -4.81
N PRO A 129 21.89 6.85 -4.93
CA PRO A 129 21.59 8.16 -4.38
C PRO A 129 20.23 8.63 -4.89
N LYS A 130 19.37 9.09 -3.99
CA LYS A 130 18.10 9.69 -4.40
C LYS A 130 18.36 10.97 -5.18
N THR A 131 17.70 11.07 -6.32
CA THR A 131 17.60 12.31 -7.07
C THR A 131 16.49 13.19 -6.50
N PRO A 132 16.51 14.52 -6.70
CA PRO A 132 15.36 15.36 -6.37
C PRO A 132 14.06 14.85 -7.01
N GLN A 133 14.13 14.23 -8.19
CA GLN A 133 12.96 13.66 -8.86
C GLN A 133 12.41 12.43 -8.13
N ASP A 134 13.22 11.69 -7.36
CA ASP A 134 12.74 10.59 -6.52
C ASP A 134 11.96 11.10 -5.29
N ASP A 135 12.38 12.23 -4.71
CA ASP A 135 11.69 12.85 -3.56
C ASP A 135 10.52 13.75 -3.98
N PHE A 136 10.60 14.36 -5.17
CA PHE A 136 9.61 15.26 -5.77
C PHE A 136 9.19 14.77 -7.16
N PRO A 137 8.51 13.62 -7.28
CA PRO A 137 8.18 13.02 -8.58
C PRO A 137 7.21 13.86 -9.42
N THR A 138 6.40 14.74 -8.83
CA THR A 138 5.36 15.46 -9.55
C THR A 138 5.84 16.82 -10.01
N ALA A 139 6.00 17.01 -11.33
CA ALA A 139 6.32 18.30 -11.92
C ALA A 139 5.06 19.17 -12.11
N MET A 140 5.22 20.48 -11.92
CA MET A 140 4.21 21.52 -12.09
C MET A 140 4.91 22.76 -12.65
N GLY A 141 5.25 22.76 -13.94
CA GLY A 141 6.22 23.70 -14.50
C GLY A 141 7.63 23.47 -13.95
N LYS A 142 8.33 24.54 -13.60
CA LYS A 142 9.68 24.56 -13.02
C LYS A 142 9.76 24.00 -11.61
N VAL A 143 8.65 23.95 -10.87
CA VAL A 143 8.61 23.41 -9.51
C VAL A 143 8.11 21.97 -9.47
N ARG A 144 8.55 21.24 -8.45
CA ARG A 144 8.19 19.85 -8.19
C ARG A 144 7.74 19.68 -6.75
N VAL A 145 6.78 18.77 -6.58
CA VAL A 145 6.23 18.39 -5.28
C VAL A 145 6.17 16.88 -5.16
N LYS A 146 6.09 16.39 -3.93
CA LYS A 146 5.86 14.96 -3.71
C LYS A 146 4.45 14.54 -4.11
N TYR A 147 3.45 15.32 -3.70
CA TYR A 147 2.03 15.10 -3.99
C TYR A 147 1.32 16.44 -4.24
N ARG A 148 0.32 16.44 -5.14
CA ARG A 148 -0.62 17.59 -5.31
C ARG A 148 -1.74 17.62 -4.25
N SER A 149 -1.67 16.70 -3.30
CA SER A 149 -2.62 16.57 -2.19
C SER A 149 -1.91 16.87 -0.87
N LEU A 150 -2.36 17.90 -0.18
CA LEU A 150 -1.81 18.41 1.07
C LEU A 150 -2.69 17.91 2.23
N ASN A 151 -2.22 16.88 2.92
CA ASN A 151 -3.01 16.20 3.97
C ASN A 151 -2.76 16.84 5.35
N MET A 152 -3.77 17.55 5.85
CA MET A 152 -3.80 18.17 7.18
C MET A 152 -4.09 17.17 8.30
N GLY A 153 -4.48 15.94 7.97
CA GLY A 153 -4.87 14.91 8.93
C GLY A 153 -6.08 15.34 9.75
N LYS A 154 -6.06 15.02 11.04
CA LYS A 154 -7.08 15.47 12.01
C LYS A 154 -6.85 16.94 12.36
N VAL A 155 -7.89 17.75 12.23
CA VAL A 155 -7.93 19.18 12.59
C VAL A 155 -9.04 19.37 13.63
N LEU A 156 -8.71 20.03 14.73
CA LEU A 156 -9.64 20.25 15.84
C LEU A 156 -10.24 21.66 15.78
N THR A 157 -11.46 21.84 16.25
CA THR A 157 -12.13 23.17 16.31
C THR A 157 -11.58 24.08 17.42
N LYS A 158 -10.50 23.69 18.11
CA LYS A 158 -9.90 24.47 19.20
C LYS A 158 -9.14 25.69 18.70
N GLU A 159 -8.27 25.47 17.71
CA GLU A 159 -7.33 26.46 17.19
C GLU A 159 -6.90 26.06 15.77
N PRO A 160 -6.43 27.02 14.95
CA PRO A 160 -5.93 26.72 13.61
C PRO A 160 -4.78 25.71 13.64
N THR A 161 -4.76 24.79 12.67
CA THR A 161 -3.70 23.78 12.53
C THR A 161 -2.86 24.09 11.29
N SER A 162 -1.53 24.16 11.47
CA SER A 162 -0.59 24.38 10.36
C SER A 162 0.20 23.12 10.02
N ARG A 163 0.48 22.91 8.73
CA ARG A 163 1.40 21.87 8.24
C ARG A 163 2.22 22.39 7.07
N THR A 164 3.45 21.93 7.00
CA THR A 164 4.40 22.31 5.96
C THR A 164 4.62 21.18 4.98
N PHE A 165 4.67 21.53 3.70
CA PHE A 165 4.88 20.63 2.57
C PHE A 165 6.02 21.12 1.71
N ASP A 166 6.96 20.24 1.40
CA ASP A 166 8.14 20.61 0.63
C ASP A 166 7.80 20.84 -0.85
N VAL A 167 8.43 21.85 -1.43
CA VAL A 167 8.46 22.15 -2.87
C VAL A 167 9.91 22.31 -3.32
N PHE A 168 10.20 21.98 -4.57
CA PHE A 168 11.55 22.04 -5.11
C PHE A 168 11.56 22.73 -6.47
N ASN A 169 12.44 23.70 -6.69
CA ASN A 169 12.68 24.25 -8.02
C ASN A 169 13.66 23.33 -8.77
N ASP A 170 13.18 22.58 -9.77
CA ASP A 170 14.02 21.68 -10.57
C ASP A 170 14.56 22.34 -11.84
N SER A 171 14.34 23.65 -12.02
CA SER A 171 14.86 24.39 -13.15
C SER A 171 16.23 25.03 -12.86
N ASP A 172 16.81 25.63 -13.91
CA ASP A 172 18.05 26.40 -13.83
C ASP A 172 17.78 27.91 -13.70
N GLU A 173 16.51 28.29 -13.51
CA GLU A 173 16.06 29.68 -13.35
C GLU A 173 15.36 29.85 -11.99
N PRO A 174 15.37 31.06 -11.38
CA PRO A 174 14.57 31.30 -10.20
C PRO A 174 13.07 31.18 -10.51
N VAL A 175 12.29 30.77 -9.52
CA VAL A 175 10.82 30.75 -9.57
C VAL A 175 10.27 31.52 -8.39
N THR A 176 9.46 32.54 -8.66
CA THR A 176 8.84 33.37 -7.63
C THR A 176 7.37 33.03 -7.50
N PHE A 177 6.94 32.61 -6.32
CA PHE A 177 5.52 32.50 -6.01
C PHE A 177 4.90 33.89 -5.89
N SER A 178 3.65 34.03 -6.33
CA SER A 178 2.85 35.23 -6.12
C SER A 178 2.31 35.24 -4.69
N THR A 179 2.15 36.44 -4.12
CA THR A 179 1.39 36.63 -2.88
C THR A 179 -0.12 36.51 -3.11
N ASN A 180 -0.57 36.60 -4.37
CA ASN A 180 -1.97 36.38 -4.74
C ASN A 180 -2.25 34.87 -4.76
N VAL A 181 -2.84 34.36 -3.68
CA VAL A 181 -3.32 32.98 -3.59
C VAL A 181 -4.84 32.96 -3.64
N VAL A 182 -5.42 31.89 -4.19
CA VAL A 182 -6.86 31.66 -4.12
C VAL A 182 -7.12 30.48 -3.19
N THR A 183 -7.65 30.78 -2.01
CA THR A 183 -7.99 29.81 -0.97
C THR A 183 -9.43 30.01 -0.50
N PRO A 184 -10.09 28.97 0.03
CA PRO A 184 -11.27 29.15 0.88
C PRO A 184 -10.93 29.99 2.11
N GLY A 185 -11.90 30.73 2.65
CA GLY A 185 -11.65 31.66 3.76
C GLY A 185 -11.16 31.02 5.07
N HIS A 186 -11.28 29.69 5.21
CA HIS A 186 -10.77 28.92 6.35
C HIS A 186 -9.36 28.35 6.11
N ILE A 187 -8.72 28.66 4.99
CA ILE A 187 -7.37 28.21 4.64
C ILE A 187 -6.51 29.42 4.30
N SER A 188 -5.35 29.51 4.92
CA SER A 188 -4.28 30.40 4.51
C SER A 188 -3.04 29.59 4.12
N VAL A 189 -2.23 30.16 3.24
CA VAL A 189 -1.01 29.55 2.72
C VAL A 189 0.12 30.56 2.79
N ASP A 190 1.25 30.09 3.28
CA ASP A 190 2.52 30.81 3.31
C ASP A 190 3.58 30.02 2.54
N ILE A 191 4.45 30.70 1.80
CA ILE A 191 5.52 30.07 1.01
C ILE A 191 6.87 30.65 1.42
N GLU A 192 7.79 29.78 1.84
CA GLU A 192 9.12 30.19 2.32
C GLU A 192 10.23 29.37 1.62
N PRO A 193 11.20 30.02 0.94
CA PRO A 193 11.19 31.44 0.57
C PRO A 193 10.21 31.71 -0.59
N GLN A 194 9.77 32.97 -0.72
CA GLN A 194 8.88 33.40 -1.81
C GLN A 194 9.49 33.17 -3.20
N THR A 195 10.81 33.32 -3.35
CA THR A 195 11.55 33.00 -4.59
C THR A 195 12.49 31.83 -4.34
N LEU A 196 12.26 30.73 -5.05
CA LEU A 196 13.13 29.57 -5.07
C LEU A 196 14.22 29.75 -6.12
N GLN A 197 15.47 29.81 -5.67
CA GLN A 197 16.63 29.76 -6.55
C GLN A 197 16.72 28.41 -7.29
N PRO A 198 17.49 28.32 -8.38
CA PRO A 198 17.73 27.05 -9.07
C PRO A 198 18.13 25.94 -8.11
N LYS A 199 17.48 24.77 -8.23
CA LYS A 199 17.73 23.59 -7.38
C LYS A 199 17.51 23.82 -5.88
N GLN A 200 16.72 24.83 -5.51
CA GLN A 200 16.40 25.13 -4.11
C GLN A 200 15.11 24.44 -3.65
N LYS A 201 15.13 23.95 -2.40
CA LYS A 201 13.91 23.53 -1.68
C LYS A 201 13.25 24.73 -1.00
N GLY A 202 11.93 24.74 -1.00
CA GLY A 202 11.11 25.62 -0.19
C GLY A 202 10.00 24.86 0.50
N ALA A 203 9.18 25.61 1.21
CA ALA A 203 8.11 25.14 2.06
C ALA A 203 6.80 25.84 1.69
N ILE A 204 5.74 25.07 1.52
CA ILE A 204 4.36 25.55 1.48
C ILE A 204 3.74 25.22 2.83
N THR A 205 3.48 26.21 3.66
CA THR A 205 2.80 26.05 4.94
C THR A 205 1.31 26.35 4.77
N VAL A 206 0.47 25.34 4.96
CA VAL A 206 -0.99 25.47 4.94
C VAL A 206 -1.47 25.59 6.38
N THR A 207 -2.25 26.62 6.68
CA THR A 207 -2.97 26.77 7.94
C THR A 207 -4.46 26.58 7.69
N TYR A 208 -5.07 25.66 8.44
CA TYR A 208 -6.49 25.33 8.35
C TYR A 208 -7.18 25.78 9.64
N ASP A 209 -8.12 26.71 9.51
CA ASP A 209 -8.97 27.20 10.59
C ASP A 209 -10.29 26.41 10.64
N ALA A 210 -10.46 25.65 11.71
CA ALA A 210 -11.68 24.89 11.96
C ALA A 210 -12.50 25.46 13.13
N THR A 211 -12.14 26.62 13.66
CA THR A 211 -12.77 27.17 14.88
C THR A 211 -14.27 27.43 14.72
N ASP A 212 -14.72 27.76 13.51
CA ASP A 212 -16.12 27.99 13.14
C ASP A 212 -16.79 26.76 12.47
N ALA A 213 -16.15 25.58 12.52
CA ALA A 213 -16.60 24.42 11.76
C ALA A 213 -17.94 23.86 12.25
N VAL A 214 -18.27 24.04 13.53
CA VAL A 214 -19.55 23.63 14.10
C VAL A 214 -20.67 24.50 13.55
N GLU A 215 -20.55 25.84 13.63
CA GLU A 215 -21.57 26.77 13.14
C GLU A 215 -21.78 26.65 11.62
N ARG A 216 -20.70 26.41 10.87
CA ARG A 216 -20.75 26.26 9.41
C ARG A 216 -21.05 24.82 8.94
N LYS A 217 -21.35 23.87 9.84
CA LYS A 217 -21.62 22.45 9.54
C LYS A 217 -20.52 21.79 8.66
N ARG A 218 -19.25 22.13 8.93
CA ARG A 218 -18.03 21.65 8.23
C ARG A 218 -17.29 20.51 8.95
N LEU A 219 -17.88 19.92 9.99
CA LEU A 219 -17.33 18.72 10.63
C LEU A 219 -17.23 17.54 9.65
N GLY A 220 -16.23 16.68 9.89
CA GLY A 220 -15.92 15.50 9.10
C GLY A 220 -14.87 15.75 8.03
N PHE A 221 -14.83 14.87 7.04
CA PHE A 221 -13.85 14.92 5.97
C PHE A 221 -14.13 16.10 5.03
N SER A 222 -13.13 16.96 4.83
CA SER A 222 -13.13 18.08 3.89
C SER A 222 -12.12 17.86 2.76
N THR A 223 -12.46 18.38 1.59
CA THR A 223 -11.59 18.44 0.42
C THR A 223 -11.74 19.82 -0.20
N ASP A 224 -10.72 20.64 0.00
CA ASP A 224 -10.68 22.02 -0.45
C ASP A 224 -9.66 22.16 -1.58
N ARG A 225 -9.92 23.07 -2.53
CA ARG A 225 -8.97 23.38 -3.60
C ARG A 225 -8.32 24.72 -3.32
N ILE A 226 -7.00 24.77 -3.43
CA ILE A 226 -6.23 26.01 -3.39
C ILE A 226 -5.47 26.18 -4.71
N ARG A 227 -5.28 27.43 -5.12
CA ARG A 227 -4.50 27.80 -6.30
C ARG A 227 -3.43 28.79 -5.90
N LEU A 228 -2.18 28.40 -6.09
CA LEU A 228 -1.02 29.28 -5.98
C LEU A 228 -0.57 29.65 -7.39
N PHE A 229 0.15 30.75 -7.53
CA PHE A 229 0.64 31.23 -8.82
C PHE A 229 2.13 31.47 -8.73
N THR A 230 2.84 31.28 -9.83
CA THR A 230 4.26 31.66 -9.98
C THR A 230 4.42 32.68 -11.11
N ASP A 231 5.63 33.22 -11.26
CA ASP A 231 6.07 34.10 -12.34
C ASP A 231 6.32 33.38 -13.68
N GLU A 232 5.96 32.10 -13.77
CA GLU A 232 6.05 31.34 -15.01
C GLU A 232 5.00 31.78 -16.05
N GLU A 233 5.23 31.44 -17.32
CA GLU A 233 4.32 31.79 -18.41
C GLU A 233 3.26 30.70 -18.67
N GLY A 234 2.15 31.09 -19.29
CA GLY A 234 1.13 30.15 -19.76
C GLY A 234 0.47 29.34 -18.64
N GLU A 235 0.15 28.07 -18.95
CA GLU A 235 -0.51 27.16 -18.02
C GLU A 235 0.38 26.76 -16.84
N ASP A 236 1.70 26.85 -17.01
CA ASP A 236 2.65 26.49 -15.97
C ASP A 236 2.56 27.43 -14.78
N ASN A 237 2.07 28.67 -14.92
CA ASN A 237 1.94 29.61 -13.79
C ASN A 237 1.05 29.09 -12.65
N LEU A 238 0.06 28.24 -12.95
CA LEU A 238 -0.99 27.84 -12.01
C LEU A 238 -0.60 26.56 -11.26
N LYS A 239 -0.55 26.65 -9.93
CA LYS A 239 -0.28 25.54 -9.04
C LYS A 239 -1.53 25.16 -8.25
N GLU A 240 -2.32 24.23 -8.79
CA GLU A 240 -3.50 23.71 -8.09
C GLU A 240 -3.14 22.54 -7.15
N PHE A 241 -3.60 22.66 -5.90
CA PHE A 241 -3.50 21.63 -4.86
C PHE A 241 -4.85 21.32 -4.25
N THR A 242 -5.00 20.07 -3.80
CA THR A 242 -6.13 19.65 -2.95
C THR A 242 -5.68 19.59 -1.50
N VAL A 243 -6.35 20.34 -0.61
CA VAL A 243 -6.15 20.26 0.84
C VAL A 243 -7.18 19.30 1.42
N MET A 244 -6.72 18.27 2.12
CA MET A 244 -7.58 17.26 2.76
C MET A 244 -7.45 17.35 4.28
N ALA A 245 -8.58 17.36 4.97
CA ALA A 245 -8.63 17.41 6.44
C ALA A 245 -9.78 16.57 6.98
N THR A 246 -9.63 16.03 8.18
CA THR A 246 -10.73 15.46 8.97
C THR A 246 -10.98 16.39 10.15
N VAL A 247 -12.07 17.16 10.08
CA VAL A 247 -12.41 18.16 11.09
C VAL A 247 -13.25 17.53 12.20
N GLU A 248 -12.80 17.68 13.44
CA GLU A 248 -13.49 17.15 14.63
C GLU A 248 -13.69 18.24 15.68
N GLU A 249 -14.87 18.26 16.31
CA GLU A 249 -15.17 19.16 17.43
C GLU A 249 -14.22 18.85 18.59
N TYR A 250 -13.56 19.89 19.11
CA TYR A 250 -12.77 19.78 20.32
C TYR A 250 -13.69 19.86 21.55
N PHE A 251 -13.55 18.90 22.45
CA PHE A 251 -14.20 18.92 23.76
C PHE A 251 -13.13 19.12 24.82
N GLU A 252 -13.37 20.05 25.75
CA GLU A 252 -12.52 20.15 26.92
C GLU A 252 -12.59 18.85 27.74
N PRO A 253 -11.46 18.38 28.30
CA PRO A 253 -11.47 17.22 29.18
C PRO A 253 -12.44 17.42 30.34
N LEU A 254 -13.46 16.55 30.41
CA LEU A 254 -14.48 16.59 31.46
C LEU A 254 -14.08 15.75 32.66
N THR A 255 -14.45 16.20 33.86
CA THR A 255 -14.38 15.40 35.09
C THR A 255 -15.40 14.27 35.08
N GLU A 256 -15.20 13.22 35.89
CA GLU A 256 -16.16 12.12 36.02
C GLU A 256 -17.57 12.60 36.39
N GLN A 257 -17.67 13.64 37.22
CA GLN A 257 -18.97 14.18 37.63
C GLN A 257 -19.68 14.92 36.48
N GLN A 258 -18.92 15.62 35.63
CA GLN A 258 -19.45 16.27 34.43
C GLN A 258 -19.87 15.23 33.37
N LEU A 259 -19.12 14.13 33.24
CA LEU A 259 -19.49 13.03 32.34
C LEU A 259 -20.80 12.35 32.76
N LYS A 260 -21.12 12.29 34.05
CA LYS A 260 -22.41 11.76 34.53
C LYS A 260 -23.61 12.61 34.14
N THR A 261 -23.41 13.90 33.88
CA THR A 261 -24.49 14.82 33.50
C THR A 261 -24.48 15.18 32.00
N ALA A 262 -23.47 14.74 31.26
CA ALA A 262 -23.28 15.00 29.83
C ALA A 262 -24.44 14.46 28.97
N PRO A 263 -24.63 14.99 27.74
CA PRO A 263 -25.52 14.38 26.77
C PRO A 263 -24.92 13.07 26.27
N LYS A 264 -25.77 12.14 25.85
CA LYS A 264 -25.30 10.84 25.33
C LYS A 264 -26.13 10.36 24.16
N LEU A 265 -25.50 10.29 22.98
CA LEU A 265 -26.14 9.80 21.76
C LEU A 265 -26.14 8.27 21.77
N SER A 266 -27.32 7.66 21.64
CA SER A 266 -27.47 6.22 21.53
C SER A 266 -28.38 5.85 20.37
N PHE A 267 -27.91 4.97 19.48
CA PHE A 267 -28.72 4.43 18.38
C PHE A 267 -29.33 3.09 18.78
N THR A 268 -30.60 2.85 18.44
CA THR A 268 -31.27 1.55 18.64
C THR A 268 -30.64 0.47 17.76
N SER A 269 -30.26 0.82 16.53
CA SER A 269 -29.44 0.00 15.63
C SER A 269 -28.47 0.89 14.86
N LYS A 270 -27.27 0.38 14.57
CA LYS A 270 -26.26 1.06 13.75
C LYS A 270 -26.10 0.44 12.36
N SER A 271 -26.89 -0.57 12.00
CA SER A 271 -26.81 -1.20 10.69
C SER A 271 -28.17 -1.57 10.11
N HIS A 272 -28.27 -1.50 8.78
CA HIS A 272 -29.41 -1.98 8.01
C HIS A 272 -28.93 -2.69 6.75
N ASN A 273 -29.56 -3.80 6.39
CA ASN A 273 -29.28 -4.54 5.16
C ASN A 273 -30.53 -4.56 4.30
N PHE A 274 -30.46 -3.93 3.12
CA PHE A 274 -31.56 -3.91 2.15
C PHE A 274 -31.69 -5.22 1.37
N GLY A 275 -30.75 -6.16 1.56
CA GLY A 275 -30.69 -7.39 0.78
C GLY A 275 -30.32 -7.10 -0.67
N THR A 276 -30.96 -7.80 -1.60
CA THR A 276 -30.76 -7.61 -3.04
C THR A 276 -31.70 -6.54 -3.57
N ILE A 277 -31.15 -5.53 -4.24
CA ILE A 277 -31.92 -4.41 -4.80
C ILE A 277 -31.57 -4.20 -6.28
N SER A 278 -32.50 -3.61 -7.06
CA SER A 278 -32.22 -3.17 -8.42
C SER A 278 -31.37 -1.89 -8.41
N GLN A 279 -30.53 -1.70 -9.43
CA GLN A 279 -29.83 -0.42 -9.65
C GLN A 279 -30.77 0.78 -9.90
N ASP A 280 -32.05 0.52 -10.19
CA ASP A 280 -33.07 1.54 -10.44
C ASP A 280 -33.90 1.89 -9.19
N ASP A 281 -33.83 1.05 -8.14
CA ASP A 281 -34.64 1.21 -6.94
C ASP A 281 -33.87 2.00 -5.87
N LYS A 282 -34.34 3.23 -5.60
CA LYS A 282 -33.89 3.95 -4.41
C LYS A 282 -34.51 3.31 -3.19
N VAL A 283 -33.68 3.05 -2.18
CA VAL A 283 -34.12 2.45 -0.92
C VAL A 283 -33.81 3.38 0.24
N THR A 284 -34.69 3.40 1.24
CA THR A 284 -34.59 4.29 2.40
C THR A 284 -34.81 3.49 3.67
N THR A 285 -34.02 3.77 4.70
CA THR A 285 -34.20 3.26 6.05
C THR A 285 -34.09 4.39 7.05
N GLU A 286 -34.71 4.25 8.21
CA GLU A 286 -34.53 5.16 9.33
C GLU A 286 -33.64 4.50 10.40
N PHE A 287 -32.75 5.30 11.00
CA PHE A 287 -32.06 4.92 12.23
C PHE A 287 -32.57 5.80 13.36
N GLU A 288 -33.23 5.17 14.34
CA GLU A 288 -33.68 5.83 15.55
C GLU A 288 -32.54 5.99 16.55
N PHE A 289 -32.50 7.16 17.18
CA PHE A 289 -31.55 7.48 18.22
C PHE A 289 -32.20 8.27 19.35
N THR A 290 -31.63 8.14 20.55
CA THR A 290 -32.15 8.70 21.80
C THR A 290 -31.04 9.44 22.52
N ASN A 291 -31.38 10.56 23.15
CA ASN A 291 -30.52 11.17 24.15
C ASN A 291 -30.63 10.39 25.48
N THR A 292 -29.69 9.50 25.73
CA THR A 292 -29.64 8.71 26.98
C THR A 292 -28.88 9.43 28.11
N GLY A 293 -28.39 10.64 27.85
CA GLY A 293 -27.68 11.49 28.79
C GLY A 293 -28.62 12.26 29.73
N LYS A 294 -28.06 13.28 30.40
CA LYS A 294 -28.81 14.10 31.38
C LYS A 294 -28.87 15.59 31.01
N SER A 295 -28.24 15.98 29.92
CA SER A 295 -28.31 17.33 29.35
C SER A 295 -28.67 17.26 27.87
N GLU A 296 -28.91 18.42 27.25
CA GLU A 296 -29.37 18.52 25.88
C GLU A 296 -28.35 17.98 24.87
N LEU A 297 -28.81 17.06 24.02
CA LEU A 297 -28.02 16.49 22.94
C LEU A 297 -28.30 17.28 21.65
N ASN A 298 -27.24 17.74 21.00
CA ASN A 298 -27.29 18.44 19.73
C ASN A 298 -26.56 17.64 18.65
N ILE A 299 -27.27 17.29 17.59
CA ILE A 299 -26.72 16.72 16.36
C ILE A 299 -26.16 17.85 15.51
N ARG A 300 -24.83 17.98 15.51
CA ARG A 300 -24.10 19.04 14.82
C ARG A 300 -24.18 18.90 13.30
N ALA A 301 -23.99 17.69 12.80
CA ALA A 301 -23.96 17.40 11.38
C ALA A 301 -24.21 15.90 11.12
N THR A 302 -24.68 15.61 9.90
CA THR A 302 -24.65 14.25 9.35
C THR A 302 -23.93 14.29 8.01
N LYS A 303 -23.01 13.35 7.78
CA LYS A 303 -22.19 13.29 6.57
C LYS A 303 -22.19 11.87 6.03
N ALA A 304 -22.70 11.71 4.81
CA ALA A 304 -22.54 10.48 4.06
C ALA A 304 -21.13 10.36 3.46
N ASN A 305 -20.58 9.15 3.42
CA ASN A 305 -19.30 8.88 2.76
C ASN A 305 -19.37 8.94 1.22
N CYS A 306 -20.57 9.09 0.64
CA CYS A 306 -20.78 9.15 -0.80
C CYS A 306 -22.03 9.96 -1.12
N GLY A 307 -21.98 10.77 -2.18
CA GLY A 307 -23.11 11.61 -2.62
C GLY A 307 -24.37 10.85 -3.08
N CYS A 308 -24.31 9.52 -3.18
CA CYS A 308 -25.49 8.67 -3.41
C CYS A 308 -26.29 8.37 -2.14
N THR A 309 -25.85 8.90 -0.99
CA THR A 309 -26.50 8.73 0.30
C THR A 309 -26.83 10.10 0.89
N VAL A 310 -28.08 10.31 1.25
CA VAL A 310 -28.56 11.55 1.89
C VAL A 310 -29.08 11.20 3.28
N SER A 311 -28.72 12.03 4.27
CA SER A 311 -29.20 11.92 5.64
C SER A 311 -29.77 13.24 6.13
N THR A 312 -30.94 13.19 6.77
CA THR A 312 -31.52 14.36 7.44
C THR A 312 -32.14 13.90 8.76
N PRO A 313 -31.74 14.48 9.90
CA PRO A 313 -32.42 14.24 11.17
C PRO A 313 -33.79 14.92 11.21
N ASN A 314 -34.79 14.25 11.79
CA ASN A 314 -36.12 14.86 12.01
C ASN A 314 -36.08 15.97 13.07
N LYS A 315 -35.19 15.80 14.06
CA LYS A 315 -34.90 16.77 15.12
C LYS A 315 -33.41 16.72 15.45
N GLU A 316 -32.76 17.88 15.50
CA GLU A 316 -31.32 18.02 15.80
C GLU A 316 -31.05 18.25 17.31
N ILE A 317 -32.01 18.78 18.07
CA ILE A 317 -31.85 19.12 19.49
C ILE A 317 -32.80 18.26 20.33
N LEU A 318 -32.27 17.48 21.27
CA LEU A 318 -33.01 16.49 22.05
C LEU A 318 -32.85 16.70 23.56
N ALA A 319 -33.97 16.82 24.25
CA ALA A 319 -34.00 16.77 25.71
C ALA A 319 -33.60 15.37 26.22
N PRO A 320 -33.20 15.21 27.49
CA PRO A 320 -32.93 13.89 28.07
C PRO A 320 -34.12 12.93 27.91
N GLY A 321 -33.85 11.73 27.39
CA GLY A 321 -34.85 10.70 27.10
C GLY A 321 -35.62 10.88 25.79
N GLU A 322 -35.48 12.03 25.11
CA GLU A 322 -36.12 12.25 23.82
C GLU A 322 -35.43 11.43 22.72
N SER A 323 -36.23 10.99 21.74
CA SER A 323 -35.77 10.24 20.58
C SER A 323 -36.07 10.98 19.28
N SER A 324 -35.24 10.74 18.28
CA SER A 324 -35.35 11.26 16.93
C SER A 324 -34.86 10.20 15.94
N LYS A 325 -34.95 10.49 14.65
CA LYS A 325 -34.54 9.58 13.59
C LYS A 325 -33.72 10.30 12.54
N ILE A 326 -32.75 9.60 11.97
CA ILE A 326 -32.12 9.98 10.71
C ILE A 326 -32.65 9.10 9.59
N SER A 327 -33.17 9.71 8.53
CA SER A 327 -33.55 8.99 7.31
C SER A 327 -32.35 8.88 6.38
N VAL A 328 -31.98 7.67 5.99
CA VAL A 328 -30.83 7.38 5.11
C VAL A 328 -31.37 6.79 3.82
N THR A 329 -31.21 7.53 2.71
CA THR A 329 -31.63 7.10 1.38
C THR A 329 -30.42 6.73 0.54
N PHE A 330 -30.42 5.53 -0.06
CA PHE A 330 -29.40 5.06 -0.99
C PHE A 330 -29.92 5.03 -2.43
N ASN A 331 -29.17 5.69 -3.32
CA ASN A 331 -29.39 5.63 -4.75
C ASN A 331 -28.34 4.71 -5.41
N PRO A 332 -28.70 3.47 -5.81
CA PRO A 332 -27.75 2.52 -6.39
C PRO A 332 -27.43 2.76 -7.87
N ARG A 333 -27.98 3.80 -8.51
CA ARG A 333 -27.78 4.07 -9.95
C ARG A 333 -26.30 4.06 -10.32
N GLY A 334 -25.94 3.21 -11.29
CA GLY A 334 -24.55 3.04 -11.76
C GLY A 334 -23.64 2.24 -10.83
N ARG A 335 -24.20 1.57 -9.81
CA ARG A 335 -23.49 0.65 -8.90
C ARG A 335 -23.89 -0.79 -9.20
N ARG A 336 -23.03 -1.76 -8.86
CA ARG A 336 -23.26 -3.20 -8.99
C ARG A 336 -22.59 -3.97 -7.86
N GLY A 337 -23.08 -5.17 -7.57
CA GLY A 337 -22.57 -6.08 -6.55
C GLY A 337 -22.73 -5.52 -5.14
N LYS A 338 -21.96 -6.08 -4.19
CA LYS A 338 -22.01 -5.71 -2.78
C LYS A 338 -21.63 -4.24 -2.56
N GLN A 339 -22.52 -3.51 -1.93
CA GLN A 339 -22.36 -2.12 -1.54
C GLN A 339 -22.44 -2.00 -0.01
N GLN A 340 -21.56 -1.17 0.54
CA GLN A 340 -21.61 -0.72 1.92
C GLN A 340 -21.44 0.80 1.93
N LYS A 341 -22.34 1.52 2.59
CA LYS A 341 -22.29 2.98 2.75
C LYS A 341 -22.44 3.33 4.22
N THR A 342 -21.80 4.43 4.59
CA THR A 342 -21.75 4.89 5.97
C THR A 342 -22.20 6.33 6.04
N VAL A 343 -23.03 6.63 7.03
CA VAL A 343 -23.36 7.99 7.44
C VAL A 343 -22.74 8.22 8.81
N THR A 344 -21.88 9.24 8.89
CA THR A 344 -21.30 9.72 10.14
C THR A 344 -22.20 10.78 10.74
N VAL A 345 -22.45 10.68 12.04
CA VAL A 345 -23.28 11.58 12.83
C VAL A 345 -22.39 12.24 13.87
N PHE A 346 -22.31 13.56 13.81
CA PHE A 346 -21.55 14.38 14.74
C PHE A 346 -22.50 14.96 15.77
N SER A 347 -22.14 14.85 17.05
CA SER A 347 -22.95 15.38 18.14
C SER A 347 -22.08 16.01 19.23
N ASN A 348 -22.70 16.74 20.13
CA ASN A 348 -22.05 17.26 21.34
C ASN A 348 -21.91 16.21 22.47
N ASP A 349 -22.07 14.91 22.21
CA ASP A 349 -21.71 13.84 23.15
C ASP A 349 -20.19 13.84 23.35
N PRO A 350 -19.67 14.27 24.51
CA PRO A 350 -18.22 14.45 24.70
C PRO A 350 -17.46 13.12 24.82
N SER A 351 -18.18 12.01 25.03
CA SER A 351 -17.59 10.68 25.18
C SER A 351 -17.52 9.90 23.86
N ASP A 352 -18.46 10.15 22.96
CA ASP A 352 -18.54 9.54 21.63
C ASP A 352 -19.14 10.55 20.63
N PRO A 353 -18.41 11.63 20.30
CA PRO A 353 -18.95 12.75 19.52
C PRO A 353 -19.17 12.40 18.05
N THR A 354 -18.60 11.29 17.57
CA THR A 354 -18.65 10.86 16.19
C THR A 354 -19.10 9.40 16.11
N GLN A 355 -20.37 9.19 15.82
CA GLN A 355 -20.95 7.86 15.63
C GLN A 355 -21.25 7.59 14.17
N GLN A 356 -21.38 6.31 13.81
CA GLN A 356 -21.67 5.90 12.43
C GLN A 356 -22.84 4.93 12.38
N VAL A 357 -23.65 5.08 11.33
CA VAL A 357 -24.62 4.08 10.90
C VAL A 357 -24.26 3.57 9.51
N THR A 358 -24.50 2.28 9.26
CA THR A 358 -24.09 1.59 8.04
C THR A 358 -25.28 0.98 7.33
N ILE A 359 -25.34 1.16 6.02
CA ILE A 359 -26.27 0.44 5.15
C ILE A 359 -25.50 -0.52 4.23
N THR A 360 -26.09 -1.67 3.96
CA THR A 360 -25.55 -2.67 3.02
C THR A 360 -26.63 -3.10 2.03
N ALA A 361 -26.21 -3.43 0.81
CA ALA A 361 -27.08 -3.96 -0.25
C ALA A 361 -26.26 -4.75 -1.26
N ASP A 362 -26.87 -5.71 -1.96
CA ASP A 362 -26.33 -6.34 -3.17
C ASP A 362 -27.08 -5.81 -4.39
N VAL A 363 -26.38 -5.08 -5.27
CA VAL A 363 -27.01 -4.38 -6.39
C VAL A 363 -26.93 -5.21 -7.66
N ASN A 364 -28.08 -5.63 -8.17
CA ASN A 364 -28.19 -6.32 -9.44
C ASN A 364 -28.37 -5.34 -10.61
N SER A 365 -27.82 -5.69 -11.76
CA SER A 365 -28.12 -5.02 -13.02
C SER A 365 -29.59 -5.22 -13.39
N SER A 366 -30.23 -4.18 -13.90
CA SER A 366 -31.59 -4.27 -14.45
C SER A 366 -31.68 -5.39 -15.50
N ALA A 367 -32.78 -6.15 -15.48
CA ALA A 367 -33.06 -7.17 -16.49
C ALA A 367 -33.14 -6.48 -17.87
N GLY A 368 -32.07 -6.55 -18.67
CA GLY A 368 -32.01 -5.91 -20.00
C GLY A 368 -30.64 -5.50 -20.52
N GLN A 369 -29.56 -5.60 -19.73
CA GLN A 369 -28.19 -5.40 -20.23
C GLN A 369 -27.36 -6.67 -20.00
N ARG A 370 -27.46 -7.61 -20.94
CA ARG A 370 -26.43 -8.63 -21.16
C ARG A 370 -25.56 -8.21 -22.32
#